data_AF-A0A067SDM1-F1
#
_entry.id   AF-A0A067SDM1-F1
#
_cell.length_a   1.000
_cell.length_b   1.000
_cell.length_c   1.000
_cell.angle_alpha   90.00
_cell.angle_beta   90.00
_cell.angle_gamma   90.00
#
_symmetry.space_group_name_H-M   'P 1'
#
loop_
_entity.id
_entity.type
_entity.pdbx_description
1 polymer ?
#
loop_
_entity_poly.entity_id
_entity_poly.type
_entity_poly.pdbx_seq_one_letter_code
_entity_poly.pdbx_strand_id
1 'polypeptide(L)'
;APAQPIVEYEVKSFTPGREHKTIYQGLSEETDRAWGDLYNLTIMKIPRTEAVHLPNKTYPIHDEPGYYLGLLDVFHQLHCLASLRRGLTFWRHEEHVSHCVDTIRQSLMCSADISVNVWQWSAELSAVVGYSTQAHTCRNFEKLRDWARSRRLLEWIDTRLFVEDNLPDPPVIY
;
A
#
# COMPACT_ATOMS: atom_id res chain seq x y z
N ALA A 1 4.37 -8.96 13.51
CA ALA A 1 2.91 -8.81 13.41
C ALA A 1 2.25 -10.19 13.41
N PRO A 2 0.97 -10.33 13.77
CA PRO A 2 0.25 -11.62 13.73
C PRO A 2 0.31 -12.33 12.38
N ALA A 3 0.30 -11.57 11.27
CA ALA A 3 0.40 -12.12 9.92
C ALA A 3 1.83 -12.56 9.51
N GLN A 4 2.85 -12.41 10.37
CA GLN A 4 4.23 -12.76 10.02
C GLN A 4 4.43 -14.22 9.54
N PRO A 5 3.81 -15.25 10.17
CA PRO A 5 4.02 -16.64 9.80
C PRO A 5 3.51 -17.02 8.41
N ILE A 6 2.63 -16.21 7.80
CA ILE A 6 2.04 -16.47 6.47
C ILE A 6 2.68 -15.62 5.37
N VAL A 7 3.72 -14.85 5.69
CA VAL A 7 4.40 -14.01 4.69
C VAL A 7 5.22 -14.91 3.76
N GLU A 8 4.86 -14.87 2.47
CA GLU A 8 5.62 -15.45 1.37
C GLU A 8 6.07 -14.35 0.42
N TYR A 9 7.16 -14.61 -0.31
CA TYR A 9 7.71 -13.66 -1.27
C TYR A 9 7.53 -14.20 -2.69
N GLU A 10 7.02 -13.34 -3.56
CA GLU A 10 6.87 -13.60 -4.99
C GLU A 10 7.51 -12.48 -5.79
N VAL A 11 8.00 -12.82 -6.99
CA VAL A 11 8.51 -11.83 -7.94
C VAL A 11 7.37 -11.46 -8.88
N LYS A 12 7.11 -10.16 -9.04
CA LYS A 12 6.06 -9.63 -9.92
C LYS A 12 6.57 -8.43 -10.70
N SER A 13 6.28 -8.42 -12.00
CA SER A 13 6.47 -7.25 -12.86
C SER A 13 5.27 -6.31 -12.74
N PHE A 14 5.52 -5.01 -12.62
CA PHE A 14 4.44 -4.02 -12.56
C PHE A 14 3.95 -3.69 -13.95
N THR A 15 2.64 -3.59 -14.11
CA THR A 15 2.02 -3.10 -15.34
C THR A 15 2.15 -1.58 -15.39
N PRO A 16 2.82 -0.99 -16.40
CA PRO A 16 3.02 0.47 -16.47
C PRO A 16 1.75 1.28 -16.69
N GLY A 17 0.69 0.64 -17.20
CA GLY A 17 -0.62 1.26 -17.39
C GLY A 17 -0.74 2.21 -18.59
N ARG A 18 0.32 2.42 -19.37
CA ARG A 18 0.30 3.33 -20.53
C ARG A 18 -0.21 2.67 -21.80
N GLU A 19 0.39 1.54 -22.18
CA GLU A 19 0.01 0.76 -23.37
C GLU A 19 -1.11 -0.24 -23.06
N HIS A 20 -1.02 -0.86 -21.87
CA HIS A 20 -1.97 -1.83 -21.37
C HIS A 20 -2.48 -1.39 -20.01
N LYS A 21 -3.73 -0.91 -19.99
CA LYS A 21 -4.39 -0.47 -18.76
C LYS A 21 -4.80 -1.67 -17.90
N THR A 22 -4.67 -1.52 -16.59
CA THR A 22 -5.21 -2.46 -15.62
C THR A 22 -6.68 -2.12 -15.32
N ILE A 23 -7.41 -3.06 -14.71
CA ILE A 23 -8.77 -2.84 -14.21
C ILE A 23 -8.85 -1.73 -13.14
N TYR A 24 -7.73 -1.42 -12.48
CA TYR A 24 -7.65 -0.41 -11.43
C TYR A 24 -7.52 1.02 -11.97
N GLN A 25 -7.37 1.17 -13.29
CA GLN A 25 -7.32 2.45 -13.99
C GLN A 25 -8.69 2.79 -14.58
N GLY A 26 -9.06 4.07 -14.52
CA GLY A 26 -10.35 4.55 -14.99
C GLY A 26 -11.44 4.70 -13.92
N LEU A 27 -12.68 4.84 -14.40
CA LEU A 27 -13.82 5.37 -13.63
C LEU A 27 -15.06 4.47 -13.66
N SER A 28 -14.96 3.27 -14.24
CA SER A 28 -16.12 2.39 -14.34
C SER A 28 -16.53 1.87 -12.96
N GLU A 29 -17.79 1.43 -12.85
CA GLU A 29 -18.25 0.71 -11.66
C GLU A 29 -17.43 -0.56 -11.43
N GLU A 30 -16.94 -1.18 -12.49
CA GLU A 30 -16.03 -2.32 -12.42
C GLU A 30 -14.70 -1.95 -11.77
N THR A 31 -14.10 -0.82 -12.14
CA THR A 31 -12.90 -0.30 -11.48
C THR A 31 -13.19 -0.01 -10.01
N ASP A 32 -14.31 0.64 -9.70
CA ASP A 32 -14.66 0.99 -8.32
C ASP A 32 -14.91 -0.27 -7.47
N ARG A 33 -15.49 -1.32 -8.05
CA ARG A 33 -15.64 -2.64 -7.42
C ARG A 33 -14.28 -3.31 -7.19
N ALA A 34 -13.43 -3.36 -8.21
CA ALA A 34 -12.10 -3.94 -8.12
C ALA A 34 -11.25 -3.27 -7.02
N TRP A 35 -11.35 -1.95 -6.87
CA TRP A 35 -10.74 -1.23 -5.74
C TRP A 35 -11.33 -1.66 -4.40
N GLY A 36 -12.66 -1.71 -4.28
CA GLY A 36 -13.33 -2.13 -3.05
C GLY A 36 -12.94 -3.53 -2.59
N ASP A 37 -12.79 -4.47 -3.52
CA ASP A 37 -12.40 -5.86 -3.23
C ASP A 37 -11.01 -5.96 -2.59
N LEU A 38 -10.15 -4.95 -2.74
CA LEU A 38 -8.82 -4.93 -2.12
C LEU A 38 -8.85 -4.64 -0.61
N TYR A 39 -9.89 -3.96 -0.08
CA TYR A 39 -9.88 -3.46 1.31
C TYR A 39 -11.20 -3.56 2.09
N ASN A 40 -12.36 -3.75 1.45
CA ASN A 40 -13.67 -3.61 2.11
C ASN A 40 -13.96 -4.60 3.26
N LEU A 41 -13.24 -5.72 3.36
CA LEU A 41 -13.50 -6.80 4.34
C LEU A 41 -12.29 -7.11 5.23
N THR A 42 -11.48 -6.10 5.52
CA THR A 42 -10.13 -6.33 6.06
C THR A 42 -9.96 -6.01 7.54
N ILE A 43 -10.99 -5.43 8.18
CA ILE A 43 -11.04 -5.38 9.64
C ILE A 43 -11.13 -6.82 10.14
N MET A 44 -10.10 -7.22 10.87
CA MET A 44 -9.90 -8.58 11.36
C MET A 44 -10.15 -8.65 12.86
N LYS A 45 -10.53 -9.86 13.31
CA LYS A 45 -10.52 -10.22 14.72
C LYS A 45 -9.20 -10.89 15.07
N ILE A 46 -8.57 -10.45 16.15
CA ILE A 46 -7.29 -10.96 16.65
C ILE A 46 -7.56 -11.64 17.99
N PRO A 47 -7.19 -12.92 18.18
CA PRO A 47 -7.33 -13.58 19.46
C PRO A 47 -6.41 -12.95 20.51
N ARG A 48 -6.80 -13.02 21.78
CA ARG A 48 -6.02 -12.48 22.91
C ARG A 48 -4.57 -12.95 22.90
N THR A 49 -4.32 -14.21 22.53
CA THR A 49 -2.99 -14.83 22.44
C THR A 49 -2.05 -14.11 21.49
N GLU A 50 -2.58 -13.44 20.47
CA GLU A 50 -1.80 -12.62 19.52
C GLU A 50 -1.82 -11.14 19.90
N ALA A 51 -2.98 -10.64 20.35
CA ALA A 51 -3.17 -9.23 20.69
C ALA A 51 -2.22 -8.75 21.81
N VAL A 52 -1.84 -9.62 22.75
CA VAL A 52 -0.88 -9.32 23.83
C VAL A 52 0.53 -9.01 23.34
N HIS A 53 0.85 -9.36 22.09
CA HIS A 53 2.15 -9.12 21.47
C HIS A 53 2.17 -7.89 20.55
N LEU A 54 1.04 -7.20 20.40
CA LEU A 54 0.98 -5.96 19.63
C LEU A 54 1.71 -4.84 20.39
N PRO A 55 2.40 -3.93 19.67
CA PRO A 55 3.10 -2.81 20.30
C PRO A 55 2.15 -1.84 21.01
N ASN A 56 0.92 -1.72 20.50
CA ASN A 56 -0.13 -0.89 21.08
C ASN A 56 -1.34 -1.76 21.46
N LYS A 57 -2.02 -1.40 22.55
CA LYS A 57 -3.28 -2.05 22.95
C LYS A 57 -4.39 -1.72 21.95
N THR A 58 -5.19 -2.73 21.62
CA THR A 58 -6.38 -2.60 20.77
C THR A 58 -7.67 -2.90 21.55
N TYR A 59 -8.81 -2.53 20.97
CA TYR A 59 -10.12 -2.58 21.61
C TYR A 59 -10.75 -4.00 21.53
N PRO A 60 -11.32 -4.51 22.64
CA PRO A 60 -11.99 -5.81 22.64
C PRO A 60 -13.31 -5.77 21.85
N ILE A 61 -13.67 -6.89 21.23
CA ILE A 61 -14.96 -7.05 20.57
C ILE A 61 -15.99 -7.42 21.64
N HIS A 62 -17.03 -6.60 21.80
CA HIS A 62 -18.04 -6.78 22.86
C HIS A 62 -18.73 -8.16 22.77
N ASP A 63 -19.16 -8.54 21.57
CA ASP A 63 -19.96 -9.75 21.36
C ASP A 63 -19.11 -11.03 21.19
N GLU A 64 -17.78 -10.90 21.15
CA GLU A 64 -16.84 -12.04 21.01
C GLU A 64 -15.72 -11.96 22.07
N PRO A 65 -15.98 -12.39 23.32
CA PRO A 65 -14.98 -12.36 24.40
C PRO A 65 -13.67 -13.07 24.01
N GLY A 66 -12.55 -12.41 24.30
CA GLY A 66 -11.21 -12.93 23.96
C GLY A 66 -10.72 -12.53 22.57
N TYR A 67 -11.53 -11.83 21.77
CA TYR A 67 -11.13 -11.25 20.50
C TYR A 67 -11.04 -9.73 20.55
N TYR A 68 -10.19 -9.18 19.70
CA TYR A 68 -9.89 -7.76 19.60
C TYR A 68 -9.92 -7.30 18.14
N LEU A 69 -10.25 -6.02 17.93
CA LEU A 69 -10.23 -5.41 16.59
C LEU A 69 -8.80 -5.21 16.09
N GLY A 70 -8.59 -5.37 14.78
CA GLY A 70 -7.35 -5.00 14.13
C GLY A 70 -7.52 -4.88 12.62
N LEU A 71 -6.50 -4.36 11.95
CA LEU A 71 -6.46 -4.21 10.49
C LEU A 71 -5.00 -4.14 10.06
N LEU A 72 -4.63 -4.90 9.04
CA LEU A 72 -3.28 -4.76 8.46
C LEU A 72 -3.18 -3.42 7.73
N ASP A 73 -2.06 -2.72 7.92
CA ASP A 73 -1.91 -1.35 7.46
C ASP A 73 -2.01 -1.21 5.93
N VAL A 74 -1.53 -2.20 5.17
CA VAL A 74 -1.67 -2.23 3.71
C VAL A 74 -3.11 -2.00 3.23
N PHE A 75 -4.10 -2.53 3.93
CA PHE A 75 -5.50 -2.37 3.54
C PHE A 75 -6.05 -0.99 3.87
N HIS A 76 -5.59 -0.40 4.98
CA HIS A 76 -5.87 1.01 5.28
C HIS A 76 -5.22 1.94 4.24
N GLN A 77 -3.97 1.68 3.86
CA GLN A 77 -3.26 2.41 2.82
C GLN A 77 -4.00 2.34 1.47
N LEU A 78 -4.47 1.15 1.08
CA LEU A 78 -5.26 0.93 -0.13
C LEU A 78 -6.61 1.65 -0.07
N HIS A 79 -7.30 1.60 1.08
CA HIS A 79 -8.52 2.37 1.31
C HIS A 79 -8.29 3.89 1.15
N CYS A 80 -7.23 4.43 1.75
CA CYS A 80 -6.88 5.84 1.63
C CYS A 80 -6.55 6.22 0.18
N LEU A 81 -5.78 5.38 -0.53
CA LEU A 81 -5.44 5.61 -1.93
C LEU A 81 -6.69 5.56 -2.84
N ALA A 82 -7.63 4.66 -2.58
CA ALA A 82 -8.91 4.60 -3.29
C ALA A 82 -9.75 5.86 -3.05
N SER A 83 -9.77 6.36 -1.81
CA SER A 83 -10.43 7.62 -1.44
C SER A 83 -9.78 8.82 -2.15
N LEU A 84 -8.44 8.89 -2.19
CA LEU A 84 -7.70 9.91 -2.93
C LEU A 84 -8.02 9.86 -4.43
N ARG A 85 -8.00 8.66 -5.04
CA ARG A 85 -8.40 8.47 -6.44
C ARG A 85 -9.77 9.07 -6.72
N ARG A 86 -10.76 8.81 -5.86
CA ARG A 86 -12.12 9.36 -6.02
C ARG A 86 -12.17 10.87 -5.80
N GLY A 87 -11.33 11.41 -4.91
CA GLY A 87 -11.22 12.84 -4.62
C GLY A 87 -10.55 13.67 -5.73
N LEU A 88 -9.74 13.05 -6.60
CA LEU A 88 -9.07 13.71 -7.72
C LEU A 88 -10.00 14.05 -8.90
N THR A 89 -11.27 14.39 -8.64
CA THR A 89 -12.39 14.58 -9.60
C THR A 89 -11.97 14.98 -11.02
N PHE A 90 -11.45 16.19 -11.21
CA PHE A 90 -11.06 16.75 -12.51
C PHE A 90 -9.86 16.00 -13.16
N TRP A 91 -8.89 15.60 -12.35
CA TRP A 91 -7.67 14.93 -12.79
C TRP A 91 -7.83 13.41 -12.92
N ARG A 92 -8.96 12.85 -12.48
CA ARG A 92 -9.20 11.40 -12.43
C ARG A 92 -9.26 10.77 -13.83
N HIS A 93 -9.56 11.58 -14.85
CA HIS A 93 -9.56 11.20 -16.27
C HIS A 93 -8.18 11.32 -16.92
N GLU A 94 -7.23 11.97 -16.25
CA GLU A 94 -5.92 12.22 -16.82
C GLU A 94 -5.08 10.94 -16.72
N GLU A 95 -4.56 10.49 -17.87
CA GLU A 95 -3.86 9.21 -18.00
C GLU A 95 -2.67 9.12 -17.05
N HIS A 96 -1.93 10.22 -16.88
CA HIS A 96 -0.78 10.27 -15.98
C HIS A 96 -1.19 10.06 -14.52
N VAL A 97 -2.21 10.76 -14.04
CA VAL A 97 -2.75 10.59 -12.70
C VAL A 97 -3.30 9.18 -12.49
N SER A 98 -4.06 8.64 -13.44
CA SER A 98 -4.65 7.30 -13.34
C SER A 98 -3.58 6.21 -13.18
N HIS A 99 -2.55 6.18 -14.05
CA HIS A 99 -1.49 5.17 -13.92
C HIS A 99 -0.55 5.45 -12.74
N CYS A 100 -0.36 6.71 -12.31
CA CYS A 100 0.36 7.01 -11.08
C CYS A 100 -0.33 6.40 -9.85
N VAL A 101 -1.65 6.53 -9.74
CA VAL A 101 -2.43 5.91 -8.65
C VAL A 101 -2.27 4.38 -8.69
N ASP A 102 -2.39 3.77 -9.88
CA ASP A 102 -2.21 2.32 -10.04
C ASP A 102 -0.78 1.86 -9.74
N THR A 103 0.24 2.66 -10.07
CA THR A 103 1.64 2.38 -9.73
C THR A 103 1.84 2.36 -8.20
N ILE A 104 1.25 3.32 -7.49
CA ILE A 104 1.31 3.35 -6.02
C ILE A 104 0.57 2.13 -5.45
N ARG A 105 -0.61 1.78 -5.97
CA ARG A 105 -1.37 0.57 -5.56
C ARG A 105 -0.52 -0.69 -5.69
N GLN A 106 0.14 -0.88 -6.84
CA GLN A 106 1.04 -2.02 -7.07
C GLN A 106 2.20 -2.02 -6.07
N SER A 107 2.80 -0.86 -5.79
CA SER A 107 3.85 -0.75 -4.78
C SER A 107 3.36 -1.11 -3.38
N LEU A 108 2.18 -0.63 -2.96
CA LEU A 108 1.62 -0.93 -1.64
C LEU A 108 1.36 -2.43 -1.46
N MET A 109 0.84 -3.10 -2.50
CA MET A 109 0.63 -4.54 -2.47
C MET A 109 1.95 -5.32 -2.48
N CYS A 110 2.94 -4.89 -3.26
CA CYS A 110 4.26 -5.51 -3.33
C CYS A 110 5.04 -5.41 -2.01
N SER A 111 4.92 -4.28 -1.31
CA SER A 111 5.61 -4.06 -0.03
C SER A 111 4.70 -4.23 1.18
N ALA A 112 3.55 -4.91 1.03
CA ALA A 112 2.43 -4.94 1.96
C ALA A 112 2.84 -4.77 3.44
N ASP A 113 2.47 -3.63 4.03
CA ASP A 113 2.72 -3.39 5.44
C ASP A 113 1.74 -4.20 6.30
N ILE A 114 2.28 -5.22 6.96
CA ILE A 114 1.53 -6.13 7.83
C ILE A 114 1.43 -5.63 9.28
N SER A 115 1.85 -4.40 9.58
CA SER A 115 1.66 -3.79 10.89
C SER A 115 0.17 -3.64 11.19
N VAL A 116 -0.21 -3.80 12.45
CA VAL A 116 -1.64 -3.81 12.85
C VAL A 116 -2.05 -2.43 13.33
N ASN A 117 -2.95 -1.79 12.57
CA ASN A 117 -3.73 -0.66 13.06
C ASN A 117 -4.58 -1.12 14.25
N VAL A 118 -4.64 -0.31 15.30
CA VAL A 118 -5.36 -0.65 16.53
C VAL A 118 -6.58 0.23 16.70
N TRP A 119 -7.58 -0.28 17.42
CA TRP A 119 -8.77 0.47 17.76
C TRP A 119 -8.71 0.91 19.22
N GLN A 120 -9.17 2.13 19.50
CA GLN A 120 -9.23 2.66 20.86
C GLN A 120 -10.49 3.52 21.05
N TRP A 121 -10.96 3.61 22.29
CA TRP A 121 -12.07 4.49 22.64
C TRP A 121 -11.62 5.95 22.59
N SER A 122 -12.29 6.75 21.78
CA SER A 122 -12.17 8.20 21.79
C SER A 122 -13.31 8.79 22.62
N ALA A 123 -12.96 9.45 23.73
CA ALA A 123 -13.93 10.16 24.56
C ALA A 123 -14.55 11.36 23.82
N GLU A 124 -13.78 12.03 22.98
CA GLU A 124 -14.22 13.17 22.17
C GLU A 124 -15.31 12.76 21.17
N LEU A 125 -15.08 11.66 20.46
CA LEU A 125 -16.01 11.16 19.44
C LEU A 125 -17.09 10.24 20.03
N SER A 126 -16.99 9.89 21.32
CA SER A 126 -17.84 8.89 21.99
C SER A 126 -17.94 7.58 21.20
N ALA A 127 -16.82 7.15 20.62
CA ALA A 127 -16.77 6.03 19.68
C ALA A 127 -15.42 5.31 19.73
N VAL A 128 -15.43 4.04 19.29
CA VAL A 128 -14.22 3.25 19.07
C VAL A 128 -13.71 3.54 17.67
N VAL A 129 -12.49 4.10 17.56
CA VAL A 129 -11.91 4.53 16.30
C VAL A 129 -10.56 3.87 16.05
N GLY A 130 -10.23 3.69 14.77
CA GLY A 130 -8.93 3.16 14.35
C GLY A 130 -7.84 4.22 14.45
N TYR A 131 -6.66 3.82 14.92
CA TYR A 131 -5.46 4.63 14.98
C TYR A 131 -4.35 4.01 14.14
N SER A 132 -3.71 4.84 13.31
CA SER A 132 -2.58 4.48 12.44
C SER A 132 -1.24 4.97 12.95
N THR A 133 -1.04 4.94 14.27
CA THR A 133 0.18 5.40 14.96
C THR A 133 1.01 4.24 15.53
N GLN A 134 0.76 3.02 15.07
CA GLN A 134 1.52 1.83 15.45
C GLN A 134 2.95 1.87 14.92
N ALA A 135 3.81 1.03 15.49
CA ALA A 135 5.16 0.84 14.99
C ALA A 135 5.13 0.09 13.65
N HIS A 136 5.89 0.60 12.66
CA HIS A 136 6.05 0.01 11.33
C HIS A 136 7.48 -0.47 11.10
N THR A 137 7.67 -1.43 10.20
CA THR A 137 9.02 -1.85 9.77
C THR A 137 9.36 -1.17 8.45
N CYS A 138 10.16 -0.11 8.51
CA CYS A 138 10.50 0.71 7.35
C CYS A 138 11.92 0.45 6.85
N ARG A 139 12.11 0.58 5.53
CA ARG A 139 13.44 0.79 4.94
C ARG A 139 13.95 2.16 5.38
N ASN A 140 15.22 2.27 5.76
CA ASN A 140 15.78 3.55 6.19
C ASN A 140 15.81 4.55 5.01
N PHE A 141 14.87 5.49 5.00
CA PHE A 141 14.67 6.42 3.90
C PHE A 141 15.83 7.40 3.73
N GLU A 142 16.47 7.82 4.81
CA GLU A 142 17.61 8.73 4.76
C GLU A 142 18.80 8.08 4.04
N LYS A 143 19.13 6.84 4.40
CA LYS A 143 20.19 6.08 3.73
C LYS A 143 19.91 5.88 2.24
N LEU A 144 18.65 5.60 1.88
CA LEU A 144 18.24 5.51 0.46
C LEU A 144 18.43 6.84 -0.27
N ARG A 145 18.00 7.94 0.36
CA ARG A 145 18.12 9.29 -0.19
C ARG A 145 19.58 9.71 -0.35
N ASP A 146 20.43 9.40 0.61
CA ASP A 146 21.85 9.74 0.56
C ASP A 146 22.59 8.90 -0.49
N TRP A 147 22.25 7.61 -0.60
CA TRP A 147 22.74 6.75 -1.68
C TRP A 147 22.38 7.33 -3.06
N ALA A 148 21.14 7.78 -3.25
CA ALA A 148 20.68 8.37 -4.50
C ALA A 148 21.37 9.72 -4.79
N ARG A 149 21.48 10.60 -3.78
CA ARG A 149 22.17 11.89 -3.89
C ARG A 149 23.62 11.75 -4.30
N SER A 150 24.34 10.78 -3.73
CA SER A 150 25.75 10.51 -4.08
C SER A 150 25.95 10.04 -5.53
N ARG A 151 24.88 9.69 -6.24
CA ARG A 151 24.86 9.22 -7.63
C ARG A 151 24.04 10.13 -8.55
N ARG A 152 23.71 11.34 -8.09
CA ARG A 152 22.90 12.29 -8.86
C ARG A 152 23.62 12.65 -10.16
N LEU A 153 22.90 12.61 -11.28
CA LEU A 153 23.34 13.20 -12.53
C LEU A 153 23.52 14.71 -12.37
N LEU A 154 24.76 15.18 -12.55
CA LEU A 154 25.10 16.59 -12.44
C LEU A 154 24.87 17.35 -13.74
N GLU A 155 24.93 16.64 -14.86
CA GLU A 155 24.75 17.18 -16.20
C GLU A 155 23.49 16.60 -16.85
N TRP A 156 22.89 17.39 -17.74
CA TRP A 156 21.76 16.95 -18.53
C TRP A 156 22.19 15.92 -19.57
N ILE A 157 21.37 14.90 -19.78
CA ILE A 157 21.58 13.86 -20.79
C ILE A 157 20.55 14.08 -21.90
N ASP A 158 20.99 14.09 -23.16
CA ASP A 158 20.07 14.07 -24.31
C ASP A 158 19.47 12.68 -24.47
N THR A 159 18.26 12.51 -23.97
CA THR A 159 17.53 11.24 -24.03
C THR A 159 17.02 10.89 -25.43
N ARG A 160 17.31 11.70 -26.46
CA ARG A 160 17.00 11.41 -27.87
C ARG A 160 18.18 10.83 -28.63
N LEU A 161 19.38 10.89 -28.06
CA LEU A 161 20.57 10.30 -28.66
C LEU A 161 20.61 8.80 -28.38
N PHE A 162 20.58 7.98 -29.43
CA PHE A 162 20.82 6.55 -29.29
C PHE A 162 22.31 6.29 -29.03
N VAL A 163 22.60 5.48 -28.02
CA VAL A 163 23.95 5.02 -27.68
C VAL A 163 23.92 3.51 -27.72
N GLU A 164 24.81 2.91 -28.51
CA GLU A 164 24.96 1.46 -28.57
C GLU A 164 25.49 0.95 -27.22
N ASP A 165 24.82 -0.07 -26.67
CA ASP A 165 25.14 -0.68 -25.39
C ASP A 165 25.40 -2.17 -25.59
N ASN A 166 26.34 -2.72 -24.83
CA ASN A 166 26.69 -4.13 -24.84
C ASN A 166 26.21 -4.87 -23.58
N LEU A 167 25.42 -4.20 -22.73
CA LEU A 167 24.74 -4.85 -21.63
C LEU A 167 23.77 -5.91 -22.17
N PRO A 168 23.82 -7.15 -21.67
CA PRO A 168 22.92 -8.20 -22.13
C PRO A 168 21.48 -7.88 -21.70
N ASP A 169 20.52 -8.27 -22.53
CA ASP A 169 19.11 -8.19 -22.19
C ASP A 169 18.84 -8.99 -20.90
N PRO A 170 18.16 -8.40 -19.91
CA PRO A 170 17.81 -9.12 -18.70
C PRO A 170 16.80 -10.23 -19.03
N PRO A 171 16.73 -11.30 -18.21
CA PRO A 171 15.69 -12.30 -18.36
C PRO A 171 14.30 -11.66 -18.24
N VAL A 172 13.37 -12.05 -19.10
CA VAL A 172 11.98 -11.61 -19.02
C VAL A 172 11.34 -12.23 -17.77
N ILE A 173 10.94 -11.37 -16.83
CA ILE A 173 10.21 -11.75 -15.62
C ILE A 173 8.73 -11.49 -15.90
N TYR A 174 7.95 -12.56 -16.01
CA TYR A 174 6.48 -12.49 -16.11
C TYR A 174 5.86 -12.32 -14.73
#